data_AF-A0AAQ4EXX5-F1
#
_entry.id   AF-A0AAQ4EXX5-F1
#
_cell.length_a   1.000
_cell.length_b   1.000
_cell.length_c   1.000
_cell.angle_alpha   90.00
_cell.angle_beta   90.00
_cell.angle_gamma   90.00
#
_symmetry.space_group_name_H-M   'P 1'
#
loop_
_entity.id
_entity.type
_entity.pdbx_description
1 polymer ?
#
loop_
_entity_poly.entity_id
_entity_poly.type
_entity_poly.pdbx_seq_one_letter_code
_entity_poly.pdbx_strand_id
1 'polypeptide(L)'
;MWFAKRPRTESANDNANNAIRVIVYRNGTHHEGKVFPVPRTFDELLRDISSKFAIQATRLFTSKGGEIDNITLIRQVCCSGSSHRDEDVLFASCGENFAGEPRLSFRIK
;
A
#
# COMPACT_ATOMS: atom_id res chain seq x y z
N MET A 1 19.04 -9.85 -30.02
CA MET A 1 18.45 -8.93 -29.01
C MET A 1 17.19 -9.56 -28.46
N TRP A 2 17.23 -10.21 -27.29
CA TRP A 2 16.01 -10.70 -26.61
C TRP A 2 16.06 -10.38 -25.13
N PHE A 3 14.92 -9.91 -24.64
CA PHE A 3 14.72 -9.11 -23.45
C PHE A 3 15.07 -9.85 -22.15
N ALA A 4 15.72 -9.13 -21.24
CA ALA A 4 16.09 -9.57 -19.91
C ALA A 4 14.87 -10.13 -19.14
N LYS A 5 14.97 -11.41 -18.73
CA LYS A 5 14.14 -11.95 -17.65
C LYS A 5 14.35 -11.06 -16.42
N ARG A 6 13.32 -10.32 -16.02
CA ARG A 6 13.34 -9.62 -14.74
C ARG A 6 13.49 -10.68 -13.63
N PRO A 7 14.46 -10.58 -12.72
CA PRO A 7 14.50 -11.46 -11.56
C PRO A 7 13.25 -11.20 -10.73
N ARG A 8 12.37 -12.21 -10.61
CA ARG A 8 11.27 -12.21 -9.65
C ARG A 8 11.92 -12.38 -8.28
N THR A 9 12.18 -11.28 -7.59
CA THR A 9 12.72 -11.29 -6.24
C THR A 9 11.70 -11.89 -5.29
N GLU A 10 12.02 -13.11 -4.89
CA GLU A 10 11.49 -13.83 -3.76
C GLU A 10 11.91 -13.08 -2.49
N SER A 11 10.97 -12.33 -1.92
CA SER A 11 11.11 -11.77 -0.57
C SER A 11 9.83 -12.13 0.18
N ALA A 12 9.88 -13.27 0.86
CA ALA A 12 8.93 -13.67 1.88
C ALA A 12 9.76 -14.03 3.12
N ASN A 13 10.35 -13.00 3.74
CA ASN A 13 10.96 -13.15 5.05
C ASN A 13 9.84 -13.07 6.10
N ASP A 14 9.22 -14.21 6.38
CA ASP A 14 8.23 -14.37 7.45
C ASP A 14 8.97 -14.36 8.79
N ASN A 15 9.12 -13.16 9.38
CA ASN A 15 9.48 -13.03 10.80
C ASN A 15 8.22 -12.64 11.57
N ALA A 16 7.51 -13.66 12.02
CA ALA A 16 6.35 -13.58 12.88
C ALA A 16 6.68 -12.93 14.24
N ASN A 17 6.54 -11.60 14.34
CA ASN A 17 6.44 -10.88 15.60
C ASN A 17 5.40 -9.78 15.44
N ASN A 18 4.14 -10.10 15.77
CA ASN A 18 2.97 -9.20 15.75
C ASN A 18 2.99 -8.19 14.57
N ALA A 19 3.09 -8.72 13.35
CA ALA A 19 3.33 -7.92 12.16
C ALA A 19 2.01 -7.32 11.67
N ILE A 20 1.88 -6.00 11.82
CA ILE A 20 0.80 -5.22 11.21
C ILE A 20 0.85 -5.49 9.70
N ARG A 21 -0.30 -5.78 9.08
CA ARG A 21 -0.40 -6.06 7.65
C ARG A 21 -1.30 -5.01 7.02
N VAL A 22 -0.89 -4.48 5.88
CA VAL A 22 -1.65 -3.48 5.14
C VAL A 22 -1.89 -3.98 3.72
N ILE A 23 -3.04 -3.63 3.18
CA ILE A 23 -3.43 -3.90 1.80
C ILE A 23 -3.06 -2.66 1.01
N VAL A 24 -2.15 -2.78 0.06
CA VAL A 24 -1.75 -1.69 -0.83
C VAL A 24 -2.41 -1.90 -2.18
N TYR A 25 -3.00 -0.86 -2.74
CA TYR A 25 -3.53 -0.81 -4.10
C TYR A 25 -2.69 0.15 -4.94
N ARG A 26 -2.70 -0.02 -6.26
CA ARG A 26 -2.10 0.97 -7.17
C ARG A 26 -3.04 2.17 -7.31
N ASN A 27 -2.52 3.38 -7.16
CA ASN A 27 -3.28 4.61 -7.29
C ASN A 27 -4.07 4.64 -8.61
N GLY A 28 -5.37 4.97 -8.54
CA GLY A 28 -6.28 4.98 -9.70
C GLY A 28 -6.88 3.63 -10.09
N THR A 29 -6.52 2.52 -9.43
CA THR A 29 -7.10 1.19 -9.71
C THR A 29 -7.40 0.41 -8.43
N HIS A 30 -8.53 -0.28 -8.39
CA HIS A 30 -9.00 -1.01 -7.18
C HIS A 30 -8.88 -2.53 -7.31
N HIS A 31 -8.41 -3.03 -8.46
CA HIS A 31 -8.48 -4.46 -8.80
C HIS A 31 -7.21 -5.25 -8.47
N GLU A 32 -6.11 -4.59 -8.10
CA GLU A 32 -4.81 -5.24 -7.89
C GLU A 32 -4.25 -5.02 -6.46
N GLY A 33 -5.12 -5.10 -5.46
CA GLY A 33 -4.70 -5.01 -4.05
C GLY A 33 -3.76 -6.15 -3.65
N LYS A 34 -2.64 -5.83 -2.99
CA LYS A 34 -1.68 -6.80 -2.47
C LYS A 34 -1.42 -6.54 -1.00
N VAL A 35 -1.32 -7.60 -0.21
CA VAL A 35 -1.05 -7.52 1.23
C VAL A 35 0.45 -7.44 1.46
N PHE A 36 0.88 -6.46 2.25
CA PHE A 36 2.27 -6.29 2.66
C PHE A 36 2.36 -6.31 4.19
N PRO A 37 3.35 -7.02 4.76
CA PRO A 37 3.71 -6.79 6.15
C PRO A 37 4.28 -5.38 6.28
N VAL A 38 3.94 -4.67 7.34
CA VAL A 38 4.51 -3.35 7.66
C VAL A 38 5.93 -3.59 8.22
N PRO A 39 6.99 -3.21 7.48
CA PRO A 39 8.36 -3.36 7.94
C PRO A 39 8.70 -2.30 8.98
N ARG A 40 9.96 -2.29 9.44
CA ARG A 40 10.42 -1.30 10.44
C ARG A 40 10.61 0.09 9.84
N THR A 41 10.83 0.20 8.54
CA THR A 41 11.15 1.45 7.86
C THR A 41 10.28 1.67 6.62
N PHE A 42 9.99 2.93 6.29
CA PHE A 42 9.14 3.26 5.14
C PHE A 42 9.79 2.90 3.80
N ASP A 43 11.12 3.06 3.68
CA ASP A 43 11.89 2.71 2.47
C ASP A 43 11.75 1.23 2.11
N GLU A 44 11.86 0.34 3.09
CA GLU A 44 11.66 -1.10 2.86
C GLU A 44 10.27 -1.40 2.33
N LEU A 45 9.24 -0.75 2.88
CA LEU A 45 7.86 -0.92 2.41
C LEU A 45 7.71 -0.45 0.96
N LEU A 46 8.24 0.74 0.64
CA LEU A 46 8.20 1.28 -0.72
C LEU A 46 8.95 0.40 -1.72
N ARG A 47 10.08 -0.19 -1.31
CA ARG A 47 10.88 -1.07 -2.15
C ARG A 47 10.16 -2.39 -2.44
N ASP A 48 9.51 -2.96 -1.43
CA ASP A 48 8.67 -4.15 -1.59
C ASP A 48 7.48 -3.87 -2.50
N ILE A 49 6.75 -2.77 -2.25
CA ILE A 49 5.63 -2.33 -3.08
C ILE A 49 6.10 -2.11 -4.52
N SER A 50 7.18 -1.36 -4.72
CA SER A 50 7.73 -1.07 -6.05
C SER A 50 8.11 -2.35 -6.80
N SER A 51 8.70 -3.32 -6.11
CA SER A 51 9.04 -4.63 -6.67
C SER A 51 7.79 -5.43 -7.06
N LYS A 52 6.82 -5.54 -6.16
CA LYS A 52 5.60 -6.34 -6.38
C LYS A 52 4.65 -5.72 -7.41
N PHE A 53 4.56 -4.40 -7.45
CA PHE A 53 3.71 -3.67 -8.40
C PHE A 53 4.44 -3.30 -9.69
N ALA A 54 5.76 -3.50 -9.76
CA ALA A 54 6.60 -3.06 -10.87
C ALA A 54 6.41 -1.58 -11.21
N ILE A 55 6.20 -0.74 -10.17
CA ILE A 55 6.10 0.72 -10.26
C ILE A 55 7.18 1.36 -9.40
N GLN A 56 7.46 2.66 -9.58
CA GLN A 56 8.28 3.41 -8.64
C GLN A 56 7.37 4.11 -7.63
N ALA A 57 6.95 3.39 -6.59
CA ALA A 57 6.12 3.98 -5.55
C ALA A 57 6.95 5.01 -4.77
N THR A 58 6.57 6.28 -4.87
CA THR A 58 7.23 7.39 -4.17
C THR A 58 6.38 7.92 -3.02
N ARG A 59 5.05 7.74 -3.10
CA ARG A 59 4.10 8.22 -2.12
C ARG A 59 3.07 7.14 -1.82
N LEU A 60 2.63 7.10 -0.58
CA LEU A 60 1.52 6.27 -0.14
C LEU A 60 0.39 7.16 0.36
N PHE A 61 -0.84 6.74 0.12
CA PHE A 61 -2.02 7.46 0.59
C PHE A 61 -2.97 6.51 1.30
N THR A 62 -3.68 6.97 2.31
CA THR A 62 -4.77 6.20 2.94
C THR A 62 -6.00 6.23 2.06
N SER A 63 -6.96 5.33 2.32
CA SER A 63 -8.30 5.36 1.72
C SER A 63 -9.03 6.70 1.86
N LYS A 64 -8.69 7.51 2.88
CA LYS A 64 -9.24 8.86 3.11
C LYS A 64 -8.50 9.96 2.34
N GLY A 65 -7.44 9.63 1.59
CA GLY A 65 -6.59 10.58 0.88
C GLY A 65 -5.55 11.27 1.76
N GLY A 66 -5.29 10.73 2.96
CA GLY A 66 -4.18 11.20 3.79
C GLY A 66 -2.85 10.69 3.24
N GLU A 67 -1.88 11.57 3.02
CA GLU A 67 -0.53 11.17 2.60
C GLU A 67 0.21 10.48 3.76
N ILE A 68 0.81 9.35 3.45
CA ILE A 68 1.67 8.58 4.35
C ILE A 68 3.10 8.76 3.85
N ASP A 69 3.89 9.47 4.64
CA ASP A 69 5.34 9.64 4.43
C ASP A 69 6.16 8.87 5.49
N ASN A 70 5.53 8.48 6.60
CA ASN A 70 6.20 7.81 7.71
C ASN A 70 5.50 6.50 8.11
N ILE A 71 6.32 5.49 8.43
CA ILE A 71 5.85 4.17 8.91
C ILE A 71 5.04 4.28 10.21
N THR A 72 5.34 5.28 11.03
CA THR A 72 4.63 5.57 12.28
C THR A 72 3.16 5.91 12.04
N LEU A 73 2.85 6.58 10.92
CA LEU A 73 1.47 6.92 10.54
C LEU A 73 0.68 5.66 10.21
N ILE A 74 1.30 4.69 9.51
CA ILE A 74 0.67 3.40 9.22
C ILE A 74 0.35 2.68 10.53
N ARG A 75 1.29 2.66 11.48
CA ARG A 75 1.07 2.02 12.78
C ARG A 75 0.00 2.74 13.59
N GLN A 76 -0.07 4.08 13.54
CA GLN A 76 -1.08 4.83 14.28
C GLN A 76 -2.48 4.70 13.67
N VAL A 77 -2.58 4.73 12.34
CA VAL A 77 -3.85 4.60 11.61
C VAL A 77 -4.39 3.16 11.71
N CYS A 78 -3.53 2.14 11.58
CA CYS A 78 -3.97 0.73 11.57
C CYS A 78 -4.03 0.08 12.97
N CYS A 79 -3.27 0.55 13.99
CA CYS A 79 -3.29 -0.06 15.34
C CYS A 79 -4.34 0.52 16.29
N SER A 80 -5.13 1.52 15.89
CA SER A 80 -6.09 2.16 16.80
C SER A 80 -7.37 1.34 17.02
N GLY A 81 -7.25 0.02 17.23
CA GLY A 81 -8.17 -0.86 17.96
C GLY A 81 -9.67 -0.88 17.61
N SER A 82 -10.13 -0.13 16.61
CA SER A 82 -11.54 0.18 16.41
C SER A 82 -12.03 -0.36 15.08
N SER A 83 -11.98 -1.69 14.90
CA SER A 83 -12.93 -2.46 14.08
C SER A 83 -13.49 -1.76 12.82
N HIS A 84 -12.65 -1.14 12.00
CA HIS A 84 -13.03 -0.57 10.71
C HIS A 84 -12.08 -1.15 9.67
N ARG A 85 -12.59 -2.11 8.90
CA ARG A 85 -11.83 -2.96 7.96
C ARG A 85 -11.15 -2.17 6.82
N ASP A 86 -11.38 -0.86 6.76
CA ASP A 86 -10.91 0.05 5.73
C ASP A 86 -9.62 0.81 6.10
N GLU A 87 -9.20 0.76 7.37
CA GLU A 87 -8.01 1.48 7.86
C GLU A 87 -6.70 0.75 7.53
N ASP A 88 -6.77 -0.52 7.12
CA ASP A 88 -5.62 -1.30 6.65
C ASP A 88 -5.33 -1.09 5.15
N VAL A 89 -6.04 -0.18 4.47
CA VAL A 89 -5.93 0.03 3.02
C VAL A 89 -5.12 1.29 2.67
N LEU A 90 -4.07 1.09 1.86
CA LEU A 90 -3.17 2.11 1.33
C LEU A 90 -3.16 2.12 -0.20
N PHE A 91 -2.77 3.25 -0.79
CA PHE A 91 -2.67 3.47 -2.23
C PHE A 91 -1.27 3.95 -2.59
N ALA A 92 -0.54 3.18 -3.38
CA ALA A 92 0.80 3.51 -3.87
C ALA A 92 0.71 4.37 -5.14
N SER A 93 1.34 5.54 -5.10
CA SER A 93 1.45 6.47 -6.21
C SER A 93 2.91 6.68 -6.63
N CYS A 94 3.12 6.96 -7.91
CA CYS A 94 4.44 7.29 -8.48
C CYS A 94 4.77 8.79 -8.39
N GLY A 95 3.95 9.58 -7.70
CA GLY A 95 4.05 11.05 -7.65
C GLY A 95 2.79 11.75 -8.17
N GLU A 96 1.80 10.99 -8.61
CA GLU A 96 0.47 11.48 -8.97
C GLU A 96 -0.35 11.77 -7.71
N ASN A 97 -1.29 12.70 -7.83
CA ASN A 97 -2.26 12.99 -6.76
C ASN A 97 -3.09 11.76 -6.42
N PHE A 98 -3.58 11.69 -5.18
CA PHE A 98 -4.45 10.61 -4.74
C PHE A 98 -5.70 10.53 -5.61
N ALA A 99 -5.86 9.39 -6.28
CA ALA A 99 -7.01 9.05 -7.11
C ALA A 99 -7.88 7.97 -6.45
N GLY A 100 -7.76 7.82 -5.12
CA GLY A 100 -8.52 6.80 -4.38
C GLY A 100 -10.02 7.02 -4.45
N GLU A 101 -10.72 5.93 -4.18
CA GLU A 101 -12.10 5.58 -4.57
C GLU A 101 -12.92 6.66 -5.30
N PRO A 102 -13.52 6.34 -6.47
CA PRO A 102 -14.66 7.12 -6.93
C PRO A 102 -15.73 6.94 -5.87
N ARG A 103 -15.85 7.89 -4.92
CA ARG A 103 -16.86 7.86 -3.85
C ARG A 103 -18.10 7.28 -4.47
N LEU A 104 -18.45 6.04 -4.09
CA LEU A 104 -19.63 5.38 -4.61
C LEU A 104 -20.76 6.29 -4.20
N SER A 105 -21.13 7.15 -5.14
CA SER A 105 -22.14 8.16 -5.00
C SER A 105 -23.41 7.37 -5.17
N PHE A 106 -23.74 6.56 -4.16
CA PHE A 106 -25.10 6.14 -3.94
C PHE A 106 -25.84 7.41 -3.52
N ARG A 107 -26.09 8.26 -4.53
CA ARG A 107 -27.10 9.29 -4.49
C ARG A 107 -28.42 8.54 -4.63
N ILE A 108 -28.84 7.97 -3.50
CA ILE A 108 -30.23 7.60 -3.30
C ILE A 108 -31.07 8.84 -3.57
N LYS A 109 -31.99 8.68 -4.51
CA LYS A 109 -32.85 9.70 -5.09
C LYS A 109 -34.23 9.58 -4.49
#